data_AF-A0A4V1D4F5-F1
#
_entry.id   AF-A0A4V1D4F5-F1
#
_cell.length_a   1.000
_cell.length_b   1.000
_cell.length_c   1.000
_cell.angle_alpha   90.00
_cell.angle_beta   90.00
_cell.angle_gamma   90.00
#
_symmetry.space_group_name_H-M   'P 1'
#
loop_
_entity.id
_entity.type
_entity.pdbx_description
1 polymer ?
#
loop_
_entity_poly.entity_id
_entity_poly.type
_entity_poly.pdbx_seq_one_letter_code
_entity_poly.pdbx_strand_id
1 'polypeptide(L)' 'MMEQRDTEIAQNILDYLNNTPIDKTRTANEIFQACGGGETIEALRMLEREGKVTRLNETDYRAN' A
#
# COMPACT_ATOMS: atom_id res chain seq x y z
N MET A 1 -15.87 -8.94 10.90
CA MET A 1 -16.24 -8.10 9.74
C MET A 1 -15.10 -7.10 9.59
N MET A 2 -14.52 -6.93 8.40
CA MET A 2 -13.57 -5.83 8.17
C MET A 2 -14.33 -4.51 8.32
N GLU A 3 -13.77 -3.57 9.07
CA GLU A 3 -14.34 -2.23 9.14
C GLU A 3 -14.20 -1.56 7.77
N GLN A 4 -15.20 -0.77 7.36
CA GLN A 4 -15.19 -0.12 6.03
C GLN A 4 -13.94 0.75 5.81
N ARG A 5 -13.33 1.21 6.90
CA ARG A 5 -12.14 2.07 6.93
C ARG A 5 -10.87 1.36 6.46
N ASP A 6 -10.64 0.11 6.89
CA ASP A 6 -9.50 -0.69 6.42
C ASP A 6 -9.56 -0.94 4.91
N THR A 7 -10.77 -1.13 4.38
CA THR A 7 -11.01 -1.38 2.96
C THR A 7 -10.71 -0.14 2.12
N GLU A 8 -11.07 1.04 2.63
CA GLU A 8 -10.81 2.32 1.97
C GLU A 8 -9.30 2.64 1.94
N ILE A 9 -8.60 2.42 3.05
CA ILE A 9 -7.14 2.62 3.13
C ILE A 9 -6.41 1.67 2.17
N ALA A 10 -6.79 0.39 2.17
CA ALA A 10 -6.24 -0.60 1.25
C ALA A 10 -6.45 -0.19 -0.22
N GLN A 11 -7.64 0.31 -0.56
CA GLN A 11 -7.94 0.80 -1.90
C GLN A 11 -7.12 2.04 -2.26
N ASN A 12 -6.95 2.99 -1.33
CA ASN A 12 -6.13 4.18 -1.52
C ASN A 12 -4.65 3.84 -1.75
N ILE A 13 -4.12 2.85 -1.02
CA ILE A 13 -2.74 2.36 -1.22
C ILE A 13 -2.59 1.79 -2.63
N LEU A 14 -3.53 0.95 -3.06
CA LEU A 14 -3.51 0.38 -4.40
C LEU A 14 -3.59 1.47 -5.47
N ASP A 15 -4.49 2.44 -5.32
CA ASP A 15 -4.62 3.54 -6.27
C ASP A 15 -3.34 4.38 -6.35
N TYR A 16 -2.73 4.70 -5.21
CA TYR A 16 -1.46 5.43 -5.15
C TYR A 16 -0.30 4.67 -5.83
N LEU A 17 -0.23 3.35 -5.62
CA LEU A 17 0.79 2.51 -6.23
C LEU A 17 0.54 2.28 -7.73
N ASN A 18 -0.71 2.12 -8.16
CA ASN A 18 -1.07 1.95 -9.57
C ASN A 18 -0.90 3.24 -10.39
N ASN A 19 -1.06 4.41 -9.77
CA ASN A 19 -0.73 5.70 -10.38
C ASN A 19 0.79 5.94 -10.51
N THR A 20 1.61 5.10 -9.88
CA THR A 20 3.07 5.17 -10.00
C THR A 20 3.53 4.42 -11.25
N PRO A 21 4.46 4.97 -12.06
CA PRO A 21 4.99 4.27 -13.23
C PRO A 21 5.52 2.88 -12.85
N ILE A 22 5.31 1.87 -13.70
CA ILE A 22 5.62 0.47 -13.37
C ILE A 22 7.08 0.20 -13.00
N ASP A 23 8.01 1.04 -13.50
CA ASP A 23 9.44 1.01 -13.19
C ASP A 23 9.81 1.74 -11.89
N LYS A 24 8.85 2.38 -11.22
CA LYS A 24 9.07 3.14 -9.99
C LYS A 24 8.44 2.46 -8.80
N THR A 25 9.16 2.53 -7.68
CA THR A 25 8.72 2.04 -6.39
C THR A 25 8.26 3.20 -5.52
N ARG A 26 7.44 2.91 -4.50
CA ARG A 26 7.10 3.87 -3.46
C ARG A 26 7.58 3.36 -2.12
N THR A 27 8.17 4.24 -1.34
CA THR A 27 8.56 3.92 0.02
C THR A 27 7.34 3.85 0.93
N ALA A 28 7.41 3.05 1.98
CA ALA A 28 6.39 2.93 3.02
C ALA A 28 6.04 4.31 3.60
N ASN A 29 7.04 5.18 3.71
CA ASN A 29 6.84 6.54 4.20
C ASN A 29 6.02 7.38 3.22
N GLU A 30 6.30 7.33 1.91
CA GLU A 30 5.47 8.02 0.91
C GLU A 30 4.01 7.53 0.94
N ILE A 31 3.82 6.21 1.02
CA ILE A 31 2.49 5.61 1.08
C ILE A 31 1.77 6.02 2.37
N PHE A 32 2.46 6.02 3.51
CA PHE A 32 1.92 6.46 4.79
C PHE A 32 1.47 7.92 4.77
N GLN A 33 2.27 8.80 4.16
CA GLN A 33 1.95 10.22 3.99
C GLN A 33 0.76 10.42 3.04
N ALA A 34 0.63 9.60 2.01
CA ALA A 34 -0.44 9.70 1.01
C ALA A 34 -1.77 9.08 1.46
N CYS A 35 -1.73 7.95 2.19
CA CYS A 35 -2.91 7.11 2.45
C CYS A 35 -3.45 7.19 3.88
N GLY A 36 -2.82 7.96 4.78
CA GLY A 36 -3.48 8.38 6.03
C GLY A 36 -3.00 7.73 7.33
N GLY A 37 -1.69 7.47 7.49
CA GLY A 37 -1.13 7.24 8.82
C GLY A 37 -1.16 5.78 9.32
N GLY A 38 -1.24 5.58 10.65
CA GLY A 38 -0.89 4.34 11.39
C GLY A 38 -1.43 3.01 10.83
N GLU A 39 -2.63 3.05 10.26
CA GLU A 39 -3.34 1.88 9.69
C GLU A 39 -2.77 1.45 8.32
N THR A 40 -1.98 2.30 7.66
CA THR A 40 -1.34 2.02 6.35
C THR A 40 -0.42 0.80 6.40
N ILE A 41 0.29 0.59 7.52
CA ILE A 41 1.23 -0.53 7.66
C ILE A 41 0.48 -1.87 7.72
N GLU A 42 -0.66 -1.93 8.42
CA GLU A 42 -1.49 -3.14 8.48
C GLU A 42 -2.14 -3.44 7.13
N ALA A 43 -2.69 -2.40 6.48
CA ALA A 43 -3.24 -2.52 5.13
C ALA A 43 -2.18 -2.97 4.11
N LEU A 44 -0.96 -2.42 4.15
CA LEU A 44 0.15 -2.86 3.30
C LEU A 44 0.48 -4.34 3.48
N ARG A 45 0.57 -4.81 4.74
CA ARG A 45 0.83 -6.23 5.04
C ARG A 45 -0.30 -7.14 4.56
N MET A 46 -1.55 -6.67 4.64
CA MET A 46 -2.69 -7.41 4.11
C MET A 46 -2.62 -7.50 2.59
N LEU A 47 -2.38 -6.40 1.90
CA LEU A 47 -2.29 -6.37 0.45
C LEU A 47 -1.07 -7.18 -0.08
N GLU A 48 0.03 -7.22 0.68
CA GLU A 48 1.18 -8.10 0.42
C GLU A 48 0.79 -9.58 0.54
N ARG A 49 0.04 -9.95 1.60
CA ARG A 49 -0.49 -11.32 1.77
C ARG A 49 -1.49 -11.71 0.69
N GLU A 50 -2.29 -10.76 0.19
CA GLU A 50 -3.19 -10.97 -0.94
C GLU A 50 -2.45 -11.04 -2.29
N GLY A 51 -1.16 -10.71 -2.32
CA GLY A 51 -0.36 -10.68 -3.55
C GLY A 51 -0.68 -9.50 -4.48
N LYS A 52 -1.35 -8.45 -3.98
CA LYS A 52 -1.65 -7.23 -4.74
C LYS A 52 -0.47 -6.24 -4.76
N VAL A 53 0.41 -6.35 -3.78
CA VAL A 53 1.62 -5.52 -3.64
C VAL A 53 2.80 -6.43 -3.39
N THR A 54 3.93 -6.09 -3.99
CA THR A 54 5.21 -6.72 -3.69
C THR A 54 6.10 -5.74 -2.96
N ARG A 55 6.60 -6.17 -1.80
CA ARG A 55 7.69 -5.49 -1.10
C ARG A 55 9.01 -5.86 -1.76
N LEU A 56 9.71 -4.86 -2.29
CA LEU A 56 10.96 -5.05 -3.01
C LEU A 56 12.18 -4.99 -2.09
N ASN A 57 12.11 -4.19 -1.02
CA ASN A 57 13.16 -4.09 -0.01
C ASN A 57 12.56 -3.72 1.37
N GLU A 58 13.39 -3.32 2.34
CA GLU A 58 12.90 -2.95 3.69
C GLU A 58 11.85 -1.82 3.71
N THR A 59 11.84 -0.94 2.73
CA THR A 59 10.94 0.23 2.70
C THR A 59 10.14 0.36 1.43
N ASP A 60 10.53 -0.26 0.32
CA ASP A 60 9.95 -0.04 -0.99
C ASP A 60 8.89 -1.08 -1.36
N TYR A 61 7.80 -0.58 -1.92
CA TYR A 61 6.62 -1.33 -2.36
C TYR A 61 6.27 -0.98 -3.80
N ARG A 62 5.64 -1.93 -4.47
CA ARG A 62 5.16 -1.83 -5.85
C ARG A 62 3.85 -2.61 -5.97
N ALA A 63 2.88 -2.08 -6.74
CA ALA A 63 1.70 -2.85 -7.14
C ALA A 63 2.08 -4.00 -8.10
N ASN A 64 1.39 -5.13 -8.00
CA ASN A 64 1.59 -6.27 -8.92
C ASN A 64 0.77 -6.15 -10.19
#